data_AF-A0A832GP02-F1
#
_entry.id   AF-A0A832GP02-F1
#
_cell.length_a   1.000
_cell.length_b   1.000
_cell.length_c   1.000
_cell.angle_alpha   90.00
_cell.angle_beta   90.00
_cell.angle_gamma   90.00
#
_symmetry.space_group_name_H-M   'P 1'
#
loop_
_entity.id
_entity.type
_entity.pdbx_description
1 polymer ?
#
loop_
_entity_poly.entity_id
_entity_poly.type
_entity_poly.pdbx_seq_one_letter_code
_entity_poly.pdbx_strand_id
1 'polypeptide(L)'
;MVNIALAKDYLQRARIRLEMLDTLTERKDYADVIRFSQEIVELCEKAILIKLGITPPKLHEVINVIIENIDKIPERHRKFFLNIKRDCKWLRSQRELAFYGAMDFIPLEDYTSAEA
;
A
#
# COMPACT_ATOMS: atom_id res chain seq x y z
N MET A 1 -0.85 -20.30 -14.64
CA MET A 1 -1.95 -19.51 -15.26
C MET A 1 -2.11 -18.23 -14.45
N VAL A 2 -2.14 -17.06 -15.09
CA VAL A 2 -2.29 -15.78 -14.38
C VAL A 2 -3.76 -15.49 -14.09
N ASN A 3 -4.12 -15.25 -12.83
CA ASN A 3 -5.49 -14.87 -12.46
C ASN A 3 -5.72 -13.36 -12.70
N ILE A 4 -6.00 -13.01 -13.96
CA ILE A 4 -6.22 -11.62 -14.37
C ILE A 4 -7.44 -10.98 -13.67
N ALA A 5 -8.48 -11.78 -13.38
CA ALA A 5 -9.67 -11.30 -12.67
C ALA A 5 -9.32 -10.83 -11.26
N LEU A 6 -8.49 -11.60 -10.53
CA LEU A 6 -8.03 -11.22 -9.19
C LEU A 6 -7.16 -9.96 -9.20
N ALA A 7 -6.26 -9.82 -10.18
CA ALA A 7 -5.47 -8.59 -10.32
C ALA A 7 -6.36 -7.35 -10.55
N LYS A 8 -7.43 -7.50 -11.35
CA LYS A 8 -8.41 -6.42 -11.57
C LYS A 8 -9.20 -6.09 -10.30
N ASP A 9 -9.61 -7.11 -9.54
CA ASP A 9 -10.27 -6.92 -8.24
C ASP A 9 -9.42 -6.08 -7.28
N TYR A 10 -8.12 -6.43 -7.15
CA TYR A 10 -7.21 -5.68 -6.29
C TYR A 10 -7.08 -4.22 -6.70
N LEU A 11 -6.92 -3.94 -8.00
CA LEU A 11 -6.86 -2.57 -8.50
C LEU A 11 -8.18 -1.81 -8.29
N GLN A 12 -9.34 -2.47 -8.46
CA GLN A 12 -10.64 -1.86 -8.20
C GLN A 12 -10.80 -1.49 -6.71
N ARG A 13 -10.36 -2.38 -5.81
CA ARG A 13 -10.41 -2.13 -4.36
C ARG A 13 -9.42 -1.06 -3.90
N ALA A 14 -8.27 -0.94 -4.56
CA ALA A 14 -7.32 0.15 -4.36
C ALA A 14 -7.94 1.48 -4.83
N ARG A 15 -8.59 1.50 -5.99
CA ARG A 15 -9.30 2.66 -6.53
C ARG A 15 -10.39 3.17 -5.57
N ILE A 16 -11.22 2.27 -5.05
CA ILE A 16 -12.28 2.63 -4.07
C ILE A 16 -11.69 3.29 -2.82
N ARG A 17 -10.60 2.76 -2.27
CA ARG A 17 -9.92 3.35 -1.10
C ARG A 17 -9.32 4.71 -1.41
N LEU A 18 -8.73 4.86 -2.61
CA LEU A 18 -8.15 6.12 -3.06
C LEU A 18 -9.21 7.24 -3.08
N GLU A 19 -10.42 6.93 -3.54
CA GLU A 19 -11.55 7.86 -3.56
C GLU A 19 -12.03 8.27 -2.16
N MET A 20 -11.71 7.49 -1.11
CA MET A 20 -12.06 7.80 0.27
C MET A 20 -11.04 8.70 0.98
N LEU A 21 -9.81 8.82 0.47
CA LEU A 21 -8.73 9.56 1.14
C LEU A 21 -9.09 11.03 1.34
N ASP A 22 -9.69 11.70 0.35
CA ASP A 22 -10.09 13.11 0.47
C ASP A 22 -11.12 13.30 1.60
N THR A 23 -12.11 12.40 1.70
CA THR A 23 -13.12 12.43 2.76
C THR A 23 -12.52 12.17 4.13
N LEU A 24 -11.54 11.26 4.25
CA LEU A 24 -10.86 10.98 5.51
C LEU A 24 -10.02 12.18 5.95
N THR A 25 -9.29 12.80 5.03
CA THR A 25 -8.53 14.03 5.27
C THR A 25 -9.42 15.19 5.72
N GLU A 26 -10.56 15.41 5.06
CA GLU A 26 -11.54 16.43 5.46
C GLU A 26 -12.08 16.21 6.88
N ARG A 27 -12.25 14.94 7.28
CA ARG A 27 -12.66 14.53 8.62
C ARG A 27 -11.53 14.54 9.65
N LYS A 28 -10.29 14.84 9.22
CA LYS A 28 -9.07 14.77 10.03
C LYS A 28 -8.80 13.37 10.58
N ASP A 29 -9.28 12.34 9.88
CA ASP A 29 -8.99 10.94 10.21
C ASP A 29 -7.68 10.52 9.53
N TYR A 30 -6.58 11.11 10.01
CA TYR A 30 -5.25 10.91 9.43
C TYR A 30 -4.73 9.47 9.64
N ALA A 31 -5.17 8.82 10.71
CA ALA A 31 -4.90 7.41 10.95
C ALA A 31 -5.44 6.54 9.81
N ASP A 32 -6.72 6.73 9.43
CA ASP A 32 -7.29 5.97 8.32
C ASP A 32 -6.77 6.41 6.94
N VAL A 33 -6.34 7.68 6.77
CA VAL A 33 -5.60 8.10 5.55
C VAL A 33 -4.33 7.25 5.37
N ILE A 34 -3.52 7.12 6.42
CA ILE A 34 -2.28 6.33 6.38
C ILE A 34 -2.60 4.85 6.18
N ARG A 35 -3.61 4.33 6.91
CA ARG A 35 -4.01 2.94 6.80
C ARG A 35 -4.50 2.59 5.40
N PHE A 36 -5.33 3.43 4.81
CA PHE A 36 -5.87 3.22 3.46
C PHE A 36 -4.77 3.38 2.42
N SER A 37 -3.86 4.33 2.59
CA SER A 37 -2.67 4.48 1.73
C SER A 37 -1.81 3.22 1.72
N GLN A 38 -1.57 2.62 2.88
CA GLN A 38 -0.87 1.34 2.96
C GLN A 38 -1.63 0.22 2.23
N GLU A 39 -2.95 0.11 2.41
CA GLU A 39 -3.76 -0.91 1.74
C GLU A 39 -3.83 -0.72 0.22
N ILE A 40 -3.87 0.53 -0.27
CA ILE A 40 -3.82 0.86 -1.69
C ILE A 40 -2.50 0.37 -2.30
N VAL A 41 -1.37 0.68 -1.66
CA VAL A 41 -0.04 0.24 -2.11
C VAL A 41 0.04 -1.28 -2.10
N GLU A 42 -0.38 -1.94 -1.02
CA GLU A 42 -0.38 -3.41 -0.91
C GLU A 42 -1.18 -4.06 -2.05
N LEU A 43 -2.39 -3.58 -2.33
CA LEU A 43 -3.24 -4.10 -3.40
C LEU A 43 -2.62 -3.90 -4.78
N CYS A 44 -2.07 -2.72 -5.05
CA CYS A 44 -1.38 -2.41 -6.31
C CYS A 44 -0.16 -3.31 -6.51
N GLU A 45 0.70 -3.46 -5.51
CA GLU A 45 1.87 -4.32 -5.57
C GLU A 45 1.50 -5.79 -5.79
N LYS A 46 0.49 -6.29 -5.08
CA LYS A 46 0.02 -7.67 -5.28
C LYS A 46 -0.62 -7.88 -6.65
N ALA A 47 -1.33 -6.89 -7.19
CA ALA A 47 -1.84 -6.94 -8.56
C ALA A 47 -0.70 -7.01 -9.59
N ILE A 48 0.38 -6.25 -9.37
CA ILE A 48 1.61 -6.31 -10.18
C ILE A 48 2.21 -7.71 -10.11
N LEU A 49 2.41 -8.29 -8.92
CA LEU A 49 2.94 -9.65 -8.78
C LEU A 49 2.12 -10.67 -9.56
N ILE A 50 0.78 -10.62 -9.45
CA ILE A 50 -0.11 -11.49 -10.22
C ILE A 50 0.15 -11.32 -11.73
N LYS A 51 0.23 -10.08 -12.22
CA LYS A 51 0.51 -9.79 -13.64
C LYS A 51 1.86 -10.33 -14.11
N LEU A 52 2.86 -10.39 -13.23
CA LEU A 52 4.17 -11.00 -13.50
C LEU A 52 4.17 -12.53 -13.41
N GLY A 53 3.03 -13.15 -13.11
CA GLY A 53 2.92 -14.60 -12.90
C GLY A 53 3.47 -15.07 -11.56
N ILE A 54 3.60 -14.17 -10.58
CA ILE A 54 4.10 -14.43 -9.24
C ILE A 54 2.91 -14.50 -8.29
N THR A 55 2.76 -15.60 -7.56
CA THR A 55 1.75 -15.72 -6.50
C THR A 55 2.12 -14.76 -5.37
N PRO A 56 1.27 -13.77 -5.02
CA PRO A 56 1.59 -12.84 -3.95
C PRO A 56 1.69 -13.59 -2.61
N PRO A 57 2.70 -13.31 -1.78
CA PRO A 57 2.78 -13.90 -0.46
C PRO A 57 1.67 -13.37 0.45
N LYS A 58 1.35 -14.10 1.51
CA LYS A 58 0.41 -13.68 2.57
C LYS A 58 1.08 -12.68 3.53
N LEU A 59 1.63 -11.60 2.97
CA LEU A 59 2.27 -10.50 3.67
C LEU A 59 1.57 -9.18 3.33
N HIS A 60 1.71 -8.17 4.19
CA HIS A 60 1.10 -6.85 4.03
C HIS A 60 1.97 -5.84 3.26
N GLU A 61 3.15 -6.26 2.81
CA GLU A 61 4.08 -5.40 2.07
C GLU A 61 4.97 -6.34 1.23
N VAL A 62 5.12 -6.04 -0.07
CA VAL A 62 5.75 -6.97 -1.02
C VAL A 62 6.70 -6.28 -2.02
N ILE A 63 7.15 -5.05 -1.77
CA ILE A 63 8.08 -4.28 -2.62
C ILE A 63 9.37 -5.05 -2.89
N ASN A 64 9.87 -5.79 -1.89
CA ASN A 64 11.09 -6.58 -2.05
C ASN A 64 10.89 -7.70 -3.09
N VAL A 65 9.71 -8.32 -3.14
CA VAL A 65 9.41 -9.35 -4.15
C VAL A 65 9.39 -8.75 -5.55
N ILE A 66 8.88 -7.53 -5.70
CA ILE A 66 8.92 -6.80 -6.98
C ILE A 66 10.37 -6.47 -7.36
N ILE A 67 11.18 -5.97 -6.41
CA ILE A 67 12.59 -5.60 -6.66
C ILE A 67 13.45 -6.83 -6.98
N GLU A 68 13.24 -7.95 -6.31
CA GLU A 68 13.91 -9.23 -6.62
C GLU A 68 13.54 -9.74 -8.01
N ASN A 69 12.38 -9.34 -8.55
CA ASN A 69 11.89 -9.67 -9.88
C ASN A 69 11.90 -8.46 -10.83
N ILE A 70 12.74 -7.45 -10.56
CA ILE A 70 12.74 -6.17 -11.28
C ILE A 70 12.99 -6.35 -12.79
N ASP A 71 13.66 -7.44 -13.19
CA ASP A 71 13.90 -7.74 -14.60
C ASP A 71 12.63 -8.02 -15.41
N LYS A 72 11.56 -8.45 -14.73
CA LYS A 72 10.23 -8.63 -15.35
C LYS A 72 9.45 -7.32 -15.47
N ILE A 73 9.92 -6.24 -14.84
CA ILE A 73 9.33 -4.90 -14.95
C ILE A 73 9.92 -4.19 -16.18
N PRO A 74 9.10 -3.47 -16.98
CA PRO A 74 9.62 -2.66 -18.08
C PRO A 74 10.66 -1.65 -17.58
N GLU A 75 11.79 -1.54 -18.27
CA GLU A 75 12.97 -0.77 -17.85
C GLU A 75 12.63 0.63 -17.34
N ARG A 76 11.76 1.35 -18.08
CA ARG A 76 11.30 2.71 -17.74
C ARG A 76 10.65 2.84 -16.35
N HIS A 77 10.14 1.76 -15.77
CA HIS A 77 9.51 1.77 -14.44
C HIS A 77 10.41 1.16 -13.34
N ARG A 78 11.56 0.57 -13.67
CA ARG A 78 12.40 -0.12 -12.67
C ARG A 78 12.87 0.83 -11.56
N LYS A 79 13.31 2.03 -11.95
CA LYS A 79 13.75 3.07 -11.00
C LYS A 79 12.63 3.52 -10.05
N PHE A 80 11.38 3.52 -10.51
CA PHE A 80 10.24 3.89 -9.67
C PHE A 80 10.12 2.97 -8.45
N PHE A 81 10.18 1.64 -8.64
CA PHE A 81 10.08 0.68 -7.53
C PHE A 81 11.24 0.79 -6.53
N LEU A 82 12.44 1.12 -7.01
CA LEU A 82 13.57 1.37 -6.13
C LEU A 82 13.37 2.63 -5.28
N ASN A 83 12.80 3.69 -5.86
CA ASN A 83 12.56 4.96 -5.18
C ASN A 83 11.49 4.87 -4.09
N ILE A 84 10.40 4.13 -4.34
CA ILE A 84 9.28 4.02 -3.38
C ILE A 84 9.52 2.99 -2.27
N LYS A 85 10.62 2.23 -2.32
CA LYS A 85 10.90 1.16 -1.35
C LYS A 85 10.80 1.62 0.10
N ARG A 86 11.38 2.79 0.39
CA ARG A 86 11.36 3.36 1.74
C ARG A 86 9.93 3.65 2.20
N ASP A 87 9.13 4.24 1.32
CA ASP A 87 7.77 4.67 1.62
C ASP A 87 6.84 3.46 1.81
N CYS A 88 6.97 2.42 0.97
CA CYS A 88 6.24 1.16 1.17
C CYS A 88 6.55 0.53 2.54
N LYS A 89 7.83 0.52 2.94
CA LYS A 89 8.25 -0.02 4.24
C LYS A 89 7.76 0.84 5.41
N TRP A 90 7.74 2.16 5.25
CA TRP A 90 7.19 3.06 6.25
C TRP A 90 5.68 2.88 6.41
N LEU A 91 4.91 2.89 5.30
CA LEU A 91 3.47 2.63 5.34
C LEU A 91 3.16 1.30 6.03
N ARG A 92 3.95 0.25 5.73
CA ARG A 92 3.82 -1.03 6.42
C ARG A 92 4.08 -0.91 7.91
N SER A 93 5.08 -0.16 8.38
CA SER A 93 5.33 -0.02 9.81
C SER A 93 4.24 0.77 10.53
N GLN A 94 3.52 1.64 9.83
CA GLN A 94 2.39 2.39 10.38
C GLN A 94 1.09 1.56 10.45
N ARG A 95 0.98 0.46 9.69
CA ARG A 95 -0.26 -0.29 9.49
C ARG A 95 -0.97 -0.64 10.80
N GLU A 96 -0.28 -1.26 11.75
CA GLU A 96 -0.88 -1.67 13.03
C GLU A 96 -1.06 -0.48 13.97
N LEU A 97 -0.11 0.45 14.00
CA LEU A 97 -0.17 1.63 14.86
C LEU A 97 -1.39 2.50 14.51
N ALA A 98 -1.64 2.74 13.22
CA ALA A 98 -2.81 3.47 12.75
C ALA A 98 -4.15 2.80 13.07
N PHE A 99 -4.17 1.48 13.28
CA PHE A 99 -5.41 0.76 13.55
C PHE A 99 -5.66 0.52 15.05
N TYR A 100 -4.63 0.10 15.78
CA TYR A 100 -4.76 -0.28 17.19
C TYR A 100 -4.28 0.78 18.17
N GLY A 101 -3.48 1.75 17.72
CA GLY A 101 -2.73 2.62 18.60
C GLY A 101 -1.65 1.88 19.40
N ALA A 102 -1.20 2.51 20.47
CA ALA A 102 -0.30 1.96 21.48
C ALA A 102 -0.66 2.53 22.86
N MET A 103 0.09 2.14 23.91
CA MET A 103 -0.14 2.62 25.29
C MET A 103 -0.18 4.15 25.38
N ASP A 104 0.73 4.82 24.67
CA ASP A 104 0.88 6.27 24.65
C ASP A 104 0.62 6.86 23.25
N PHE A 105 -0.19 6.18 22.43
CA PHE A 105 -0.50 6.63 21.07
C PHE A 105 -1.95 6.34 20.71
N ILE A 106 -2.75 7.39 20.54
CA ILE A 106 -4.15 7.35 20.13
C ILE A 106 -4.22 7.81 18.67
N PRO A 107 -4.56 6.92 17.71
CA PRO A 107 -4.43 7.22 16.28
C PRO A 107 -5.17 8.47 15.81
N LEU A 108 -6.38 8.71 16.33
CA LEU A 108 -7.17 9.89 15.98
C LEU A 108 -6.65 11.21 16.58
N GLU A 109 -5.81 11.14 17.62
CA GLU A 109 -5.28 12.32 18.31
C GLU A 109 -3.85 12.64 17.86
N ASP A 110 -3.03 11.59 17.67
CA ASP A 110 -1.58 11.73 17.49
C ASP A 110 -1.12 11.76 16.02
N TYR A 111 -1.89 11.19 15.07
CA TYR A 111 -1.60 11.41 13.65
C TYR A 111 -2.06 12.80 13.22
N THR A 112 -1.24 13.46 12.41
CA THR A 112 -1.55 14.79 11.89
C THR A 112 -1.52 14.81 10.36
N SER A 113 -1.90 15.95 9.79
CA SER A 113 -1.77 16.19 8.34
C SER A 113 -0.32 16.22 7.84
N ALA A 114 0.69 16.16 8.73
CA ALA A 114 2.08 16.08 8.31
C ALA A 114 2.47 14.65 7.90
N GLU A 115 1.84 13.64 8.52
CA GLU A 115 2.05 12.23 8.20
C GLU A 115 1.11 11.69 7.11
N ALA A 116 -0.07 12.31 6.95
CA ALA A 116 -1.08 11.99 5.93
C ALA A 116 -0.79 12.66 4.58
#